data_AF-A0ABC8QSR2-F1
#
_entry.id   AF-A0ABC8QSR2-F1
#
_cell.length_a   1.000
_cell.length_b   1.000
_cell.length_c   1.000
_cell.angle_alpha   90.00
_cell.angle_beta   90.00
_cell.angle_gamma   90.00
#
_symmetry.space_group_name_H-M   'P 1'
#
loop_
_entity.id
_entity.type
_entity.pdbx_description
1 polymer ?
#
loop_
_entity_poly.entity_id
_entity_poly.type
_entity_poly.pdbx_seq_one_letter_code
_entity_poly.pdbx_strand_id
1 'polypeptide(L)'
;MSSSPKPEISVTSVGGNSDLIGPIHRPSGEIHVIVGPMFAGKTTALLRRINSGANTGRYSLDAIGIDEAQFFEDLYNFCYKAVDQDGKTVIVAGLDGDYLRRSFGSVLDIIPLANTITKLTAQCELCGKRAFFTLRKTDET
;
A
#
# COMPACT_ATOMS: atom_id res chain seq x y z
N MET A 1 -23.89 8.14 15.75
CA MET A 1 -23.93 6.80 15.14
C MET A 1 -22.62 6.12 15.51
N SER A 2 -22.70 4.96 16.16
CA SER A 2 -21.58 4.30 16.84
C SER A 2 -20.40 4.06 15.91
N SER A 3 -19.25 4.67 16.21
CA SER A 3 -17.99 4.38 15.54
C SER A 3 -17.56 2.98 15.93
N SER A 4 -17.87 1.99 15.09
CA SER A 4 -17.20 0.71 15.14
C SER A 4 -15.68 0.93 15.12
N PRO A 5 -14.89 0.21 15.94
CA PRO A 5 -13.44 0.35 15.92
C PRO A 5 -12.92 0.02 14.51
N LYS A 6 -12.09 0.92 13.97
CA LYS A 6 -11.45 0.72 12.67
C LYS A 6 -10.38 -0.38 12.77
N PRO A 7 -10.13 -1.13 11.69
CA PRO A 7 -9.14 -2.19 11.70
C PRO A 7 -7.71 -1.63 11.87
N GLU A 8 -6.93 -2.26 12.73
CA GLU A 8 -5.47 -2.04 12.86
C GLU A 8 -4.72 -3.10 12.05
N ILE A 9 -3.53 -2.75 11.54
CA ILE A 9 -2.68 -3.71 10.83
C ILE A 9 -1.97 -4.59 11.86
N SER A 10 -2.45 -5.83 12.05
CA SER A 10 -1.77 -6.83 12.87
C SER A 10 -0.95 -7.78 11.99
N VAL A 11 0.36 -7.88 12.23
CA VAL A 11 1.24 -8.84 11.55
C VAL A 11 1.93 -9.72 12.60
N THR A 12 1.75 -11.03 12.50
CA THR A 12 2.53 -11.98 13.32
C THR A 12 3.82 -12.30 12.56
N SER A 13 4.93 -11.73 13.02
CA SER A 13 6.26 -12.11 12.56
C SER A 13 6.52 -13.60 12.86
N VAL A 14 6.84 -14.39 11.84
CA VAL A 14 7.38 -15.74 12.01
C VAL A 14 8.89 -15.61 11.93
N GLY A 15 9.56 -15.61 13.09
CA GLY A 15 11.01 -15.46 13.19
C GLY A 15 11.76 -16.63 12.56
N GLY A 16 12.54 -16.34 11.52
CA GLY A 16 13.58 -17.24 11.03
C GLY A 16 14.85 -17.07 11.86
N ASN A 17 15.28 -18.13 12.54
CA ASN A 17 16.50 -18.16 13.33
C ASN A 17 17.71 -18.45 12.42
N SER A 18 18.77 -17.65 12.48
CA SER A 18 20.17 -18.13 12.33
C SER A 18 21.20 -17.01 12.48
N ASP A 19 22.04 -17.20 13.48
CA ASP A 19 23.32 -16.55 13.70
C ASP A 19 24.30 -16.83 12.53
N LEU A 20 24.75 -15.82 11.80
CA LEU A 20 26.03 -15.83 11.06
C LEU A 20 26.61 -14.40 10.96
N ILE A 21 27.85 -14.25 11.45
CA ILE A 21 28.58 -12.99 11.64
C ILE A 21 29.34 -12.62 10.36
N GLY A 22 29.01 -11.46 9.80
CA GLY A 22 29.71 -10.68 8.78
C GLY A 22 29.08 -9.27 8.75
N PRO A 23 29.64 -8.25 8.06
CA PRO A 23 28.90 -7.00 7.87
C PRO A 23 27.73 -7.28 6.93
N ILE A 24 26.62 -7.77 7.49
CA ILE A 24 25.38 -8.02 6.78
C ILE A 24 24.91 -6.65 6.33
N HIS A 25 25.02 -6.38 5.03
CA HIS A 25 24.23 -5.33 4.40
C HIS A 25 22.77 -5.74 4.59
N ARG A 26 22.16 -5.29 5.69
CA ARG A 26 20.72 -5.50 5.92
C ARG A 26 20.06 -4.88 4.69
N PRO A 27 19.27 -5.63 3.90
CA PRO A 27 18.54 -5.01 2.80
C PRO A 27 17.74 -3.86 3.41
N SER A 28 18.00 -2.64 2.97
CA SER A 28 17.18 -1.49 3.36
C SER A 28 15.75 -1.82 2.92
N GLY A 29 14.78 -1.74 3.84
CA GLY A 29 13.39 -1.89 3.47
C GLY A 29 13.00 -0.88 2.38
N GLU A 30 11.95 -1.19 1.64
CA GLU A 30 11.47 -0.33 0.55
C GLU A 30 9.97 -0.15 0.65
N ILE A 31 9.47 1.04 0.35
CA ILE A 31 8.05 1.34 0.26
C ILE A 31 7.68 1.62 -1.20
N HIS A 32 6.72 0.86 -1.72
CA HIS A 32 6.15 1.06 -3.03
C HIS A 32 4.66 1.40 -2.92
N VAL A 33 4.28 2.59 -3.37
CA VAL A 33 2.91 3.08 -3.30
C VAL A 33 2.23 3.00 -4.66
N ILE A 34 1.04 2.43 -4.72
CA ILE A 34 0.16 2.32 -5.87
C ILE A 34 -1.15 3.05 -5.54
N VAL A 35 -1.37 4.18 -6.20
CA VAL A 35 -2.57 5.01 -5.99
C VAL A 35 -3.37 5.18 -7.27
N GLY A 36 -4.57 5.73 -7.16
CA GLY A 36 -5.44 6.05 -8.27
C GLY A 36 -6.91 5.82 -7.94
N PRO A 37 -7.82 6.24 -8.83
CA PRO A 37 -9.24 6.13 -8.59
C PRO A 37 -9.72 4.67 -8.46
N MET A 38 -10.97 4.49 -8.06
CA MET A 38 -11.62 3.18 -8.15
C MET A 38 -11.55 2.67 -9.59
N PHE A 39 -11.52 1.34 -9.75
CA PHE A 39 -11.43 0.65 -11.05
C PHE A 39 -10.12 0.82 -11.83
N ALA A 40 -9.09 1.43 -11.23
CA ALA A 40 -7.77 1.57 -11.87
C ALA A 40 -6.89 0.30 -11.83
N GLY A 41 -7.36 -0.80 -11.23
CA GLY A 41 -6.62 -2.07 -11.15
C GLY A 41 -5.54 -2.14 -10.06
N LYS A 42 -5.69 -1.37 -8.97
CA LYS A 42 -4.69 -1.27 -7.88
C LYS A 42 -4.37 -2.61 -7.22
N THR A 43 -5.37 -3.36 -6.77
CA THR A 43 -5.20 -4.70 -6.18
C THR A 43 -4.45 -5.64 -7.12
N THR A 44 -4.78 -5.63 -8.41
CA THR A 44 -4.06 -6.44 -9.42
C THR A 44 -2.60 -6.01 -9.56
N ALA A 45 -2.30 -4.71 -9.55
CA ALA A 45 -0.94 -4.21 -9.61
C ALA A 45 -0.14 -4.57 -8.35
N LEU A 46 -0.75 -4.51 -7.16
CA LEU A 46 -0.16 -4.96 -5.89
C LEU A 46 0.18 -6.45 -5.95
N LEU A 47 -0.78 -7.31 -6.32
CA LEU A 47 -0.56 -8.75 -6.41
C LEU A 47 0.51 -9.11 -7.44
N ARG A 48 0.56 -8.41 -8.57
CA ARG A 48 1.62 -8.58 -9.57
C ARG A 48 2.99 -8.28 -8.97
N ARG A 49 3.14 -7.19 -8.20
CA ARG A 49 4.42 -6.86 -7.55
C ARG A 49 4.84 -7.90 -6.51
N ILE A 50 3.90 -8.37 -5.68
CA ILE A 50 4.17 -9.43 -4.70
C ILE A 50 4.66 -10.70 -5.39
N ASN A 51 3.96 -11.13 -6.45
CA ASN A 51 4.32 -12.35 -7.20
C ASN A 51 5.61 -12.20 -8.02
N SER A 52 5.94 -11.01 -8.52
CA SER A 52 7.21 -10.74 -9.19
C SER A 52 8.42 -10.88 -8.25
N GLY A 53 8.27 -10.50 -6.98
CA GLY A 53 9.31 -10.70 -5.96
C GLY A 53 9.61 -12.18 -5.70
N ALA A 54 8.56 -13.02 -5.65
CA ALA A 54 8.69 -14.46 -5.40
C ALA A 54 9.49 -15.21 -6.49
N ASN A 55 9.42 -14.74 -7.74
CA ASN A 55 10.14 -15.37 -8.87
C ASN A 55 11.63 -14.99 -8.95
N THR A 56 12.10 -14.05 -8.13
CA THR A 56 13.50 -13.57 -8.14
C THR A 56 14.38 -14.31 -7.13
N GLY A 57 13.87 -15.37 -6.47
CA GLY A 57 14.63 -16.16 -5.49
C GLY A 57 14.87 -15.47 -4.15
N ARG A 58 14.29 -14.29 -3.91
CA ARG A 58 14.08 -13.73 -2.57
C ARG A 58 12.87 -14.44 -1.99
N TYR A 59 13.08 -15.26 -0.95
CA TYR A 59 11.99 -15.99 -0.30
C TYR A 59 10.82 -15.04 0.01
N SER A 60 9.61 -15.51 -0.28
CA SER A 60 8.33 -14.77 -0.28
C SER A 60 7.86 -14.22 1.08
N LEU A 61 8.75 -14.09 2.06
CA LEU A 61 8.45 -13.68 3.45
C LEU A 61 8.96 -12.26 3.79
N ASP A 62 9.51 -11.54 2.82
CA ASP A 62 10.06 -10.20 3.02
C ASP A 62 9.19 -9.06 2.48
N ALA A 63 8.07 -9.39 1.81
CA ALA A 63 7.16 -8.41 1.24
C ALA A 63 5.82 -8.38 1.99
N ILE A 64 5.36 -7.19 2.38
CA ILE A 64 4.07 -6.94 3.02
C ILE A 64 3.19 -6.18 2.02
N GLY A 65 2.06 -6.77 1.64
CA GLY A 65 1.03 -6.13 0.82
C GLY A 65 -0.06 -5.52 1.67
N ILE A 66 -0.33 -4.22 1.49
CA ILE A 66 -1.45 -3.51 2.12
C ILE A 66 -2.40 -3.07 1.02
N ASP A 67 -3.60 -3.65 0.97
CA ASP A 67 -4.66 -3.21 0.05
C ASP A 67 -5.69 -2.32 0.77
N GLU A 68 -6.38 -1.47 0.02
CA GLU A 68 -7.34 -0.48 0.54
C GLU A 68 -6.78 0.39 1.69
N ALA A 69 -5.53 0.82 1.52
CA ALA A 69 -4.72 1.48 2.54
C ALA A 69 -5.37 2.73 3.18
N GLN A 70 -6.31 3.38 2.49
CA GLN A 70 -7.03 4.56 2.99
C GLN A 70 -7.89 4.29 4.23
N PHE A 71 -8.15 3.02 4.58
CA PHE A 71 -8.93 2.66 5.76
C PHE A 71 -8.09 2.43 7.02
N PHE A 72 -6.76 2.39 6.92
CA PHE A 72 -5.86 2.18 8.06
C PHE A 72 -5.31 3.52 8.58
N GLU A 73 -5.64 3.87 9.82
CA GLU A 73 -5.19 5.12 10.45
C GLU A 73 -3.71 5.04 10.88
N ASP A 74 -3.22 3.83 11.19
CA ASP A 74 -1.87 3.52 11.63
C ASP A 74 -0.88 3.29 10.47
N LEU A 75 -1.32 3.47 9.21
CA LEU A 75 -0.54 3.17 8.01
C LEU A 75 0.88 3.75 8.03
N TYR A 76 1.03 5.02 8.42
CA TYR A 76 2.34 5.66 8.48
C TYR A 76 3.28 4.96 9.47
N ASN A 77 2.81 4.77 10.70
CA ASN A 77 3.60 4.14 11.76
C ASN A 77 3.93 2.70 11.43
N PHE A 78 3.00 1.99 10.79
CA PHE A 78 3.21 0.63 10.33
C PHE A 78 4.32 0.57 9.27
N CYS A 79 4.20 1.36 8.19
CA CYS A 79 5.19 1.40 7.11
C CYS A 79 6.58 1.79 7.62
N TYR A 80 6.66 2.80 8.48
CA TYR A 80 7.91 3.24 9.10
C TYR A 80 8.61 2.10 9.86
N LYS A 81 7.89 1.40 10.74
CA LYS A 81 8.46 0.27 11.51
C LYS A 81 8.87 -0.88 10.61
N ALA A 82 7.98 -1.31 9.71
CA ALA A 82 8.24 -2.43 8.82
C ALA A 82 9.49 -2.22 7.96
N VAL A 83 9.74 -0.99 7.51
CA VAL A 83 10.85 -0.67 6.61
C VAL A 83 12.14 -0.36 7.38
N ASP A 84 12.10 0.54 8.35
CA ASP A 84 13.31 1.04 9.03
C ASP A 84 13.79 0.08 10.12
N GLN A 85 12.87 -0.65 10.78
CA GLN A 85 13.22 -1.54 11.90
C GLN A 85 13.35 -2.99 11.43
N ASP A 86 12.39 -3.46 10.62
CA ASP A 86 12.31 -4.88 10.22
C ASP A 86 12.95 -5.16 8.85
N GLY A 87 13.33 -4.12 8.10
CA GLY A 87 13.97 -4.26 6.78
C GLY A 87 13.05 -4.88 5.72
N LYS A 88 11.73 -4.74 5.86
CA LYS A 88 10.74 -5.32 4.95
C LYS A 88 10.44 -4.42 3.76
N THR A 89 10.08 -5.04 2.64
CA THR A 89 9.49 -4.35 1.51
C THR A 89 7.98 -4.23 1.71
N VAL A 90 7.43 -3.02 1.69
CA VAL A 90 6.00 -2.76 1.84
C VAL A 90 5.44 -2.26 0.52
N ILE A 91 4.41 -2.94 0.01
CA ILE A 91 3.68 -2.55 -1.20
C ILE A 91 2.28 -2.10 -0.77
N VAL A 92 2.01 -0.81 -0.90
CA VAL A 92 0.77 -0.17 -0.46
C VAL A 92 -0.10 0.15 -1.67
N ALA A 93 -1.35 -0.29 -1.67
CA ALA A 93 -2.37 0.08 -2.64
C ALA A 93 -3.51 0.81 -1.94
N GLY A 94 -3.90 1.97 -2.47
CA GLY A 94 -4.98 2.77 -1.87
C GLY A 94 -5.52 3.87 -2.77
N LEU A 95 -6.62 4.49 -2.34
CA LEU A 95 -7.14 5.70 -2.96
C LEU A 95 -6.34 6.91 -2.50
N ASP A 96 -5.87 7.74 -3.44
CA ASP A 96 -5.23 9.03 -3.12
C ASP A 96 -6.24 10.14 -2.82
N GLY A 97 -7.51 9.96 -3.22
CA GLY A 97 -8.57 10.89 -2.89
C GLY A 97 -9.94 10.25 -2.70
N ASP A 98 -10.76 10.87 -1.86
CA ASP A 98 -12.17 10.54 -1.67
C ASP A 98 -13.02 10.99 -2.87
N TYR A 99 -14.34 10.78 -2.81
CA TYR A 99 -15.25 11.21 -3.88
C TYR A 99 -15.34 12.73 -4.04
N LEU A 100 -14.88 13.50 -3.05
CA LEU A 100 -14.75 14.96 -3.06
C LEU A 100 -13.34 15.41 -3.49
N ARG A 101 -12.47 14.46 -3.85
CA ARG A 101 -11.05 14.66 -4.23
C ARG A 101 -10.20 15.26 -3.11
N ARG A 102 -10.62 15.08 -1.86
CA ARG A 102 -9.80 15.36 -0.68
C ARG A 102 -8.94 14.15 -0.36
N SER A 103 -7.86 14.32 0.38
CA SER A 103 -7.02 13.21 0.87
C SER A 103 -7.89 12.14 1.54
N PHE A 104 -7.68 10.87 1.18
CA PHE A 104 -8.41 9.75 1.78
C PHE A 104 -7.49 8.98 2.73
N GLY A 105 -7.76 9.10 4.04
CA GLY A 105 -6.95 8.47 5.08
C GLY A 105 -5.51 8.98 5.04
N SER A 106 -4.57 8.13 5.47
CA SER A 106 -3.16 8.48 5.61
C SER A 106 -2.30 8.07 4.40
N VAL A 107 -2.92 7.74 3.26
CA VAL A 107 -2.21 7.23 2.05
C VAL A 107 -1.22 8.26 1.51
N LEU A 108 -1.55 9.54 1.57
CA LEU A 108 -0.66 10.60 1.10
C LEU A 108 0.47 10.89 2.09
N ASP A 109 0.30 10.56 3.37
CA ASP A 109 1.30 10.86 4.41
C ASP A 109 2.54 9.96 4.28
N ILE A 110 2.41 8.80 3.63
CA ILE A 110 3.54 7.88 3.37
C ILE A 110 4.29 8.21 2.07
N ILE A 111 3.83 9.17 1.27
CA ILE A 111 4.52 9.59 0.03
C ILE A 111 5.98 10.02 0.28
N PRO A 112 6.32 10.81 1.31
CA PRO A 112 7.70 11.18 1.59
C PRO A 112 8.62 10.00 1.95
N LEU A 113 8.06 8.89 2.44
CA LEU A 113 8.79 7.67 2.75
C LEU A 113 8.93 6.73 1.54
N ALA A 114 8.14 6.94 0.48
CA ALA A 114 8.02 6.01 -0.62
C ALA A 114 9.21 6.04 -1.57
N ASN A 115 9.80 4.88 -1.84
CA ASN A 115 10.82 4.71 -2.87
C ASN A 115 10.21 4.82 -4.28
N THR A 116 8.99 4.31 -4.47
CA THR A 116 8.28 4.45 -5.74
C THR A 116 6.83 4.80 -5.54
N ILE A 117 6.29 5.69 -6.38
CA ILE A 117 4.87 6.05 -6.38
C ILE A 117 4.33 5.85 -7.79
N THR A 118 3.29 5.04 -7.91
CA THR A 118 2.62 4.75 -9.19
C THR A 118 1.18 5.21 -9.11
N LYS A 119 0.81 6.24 -9.86
CA LYS A 119 -0.57 6.68 -9.99
C LYS A 119 -1.22 6.06 -11.22
N LEU A 120 -2.08 5.07 -10.99
CA LEU A 120 -2.87 4.42 -12.02
C LEU A 120 -4.03 5.32 -12.44
N THR A 121 -4.49 5.12 -13.67
CA THR A 121 -5.69 5.79 -14.21
C THR A 121 -6.71 4.75 -14.60
N ALA A 122 -7.98 5.02 -14.32
CA ALA A 122 -9.10 4.20 -14.78
C ALA A 122 -9.60 4.70 -16.15
N GLN A 123 -10.65 4.08 -16.65
CA GLN A 123 -11.44 4.59 -17.77
C GLN A 123 -12.70 5.29 -17.25
N CYS A 124 -13.01 6.48 -17.76
CA CYS A 124 -14.21 7.22 -17.41
C CYS A 124 -15.44 6.56 -18.03
N GLU A 125 -16.41 6.19 -17.21
CA GLU A 125 -17.68 5.60 -17.66
C GLU A 125 -18.51 6.58 -18.52
N LEU A 126 -18.37 7.89 -18.32
CA LEU A 126 -19.16 8.91 -19.02
C LEU A 126 -18.62 9.26 -20.41
N CYS A 127 -17.30 9.30 -20.58
CA CYS A 127 -16.67 9.80 -21.81
C CYS A 127 -15.62 8.86 -22.42
N GLY A 128 -15.33 7.72 -21.79
CA GLY A 128 -14.36 6.73 -22.27
C GLY A 128 -12.88 7.14 -22.17
N LYS A 129 -12.58 8.39 -21.78
CA LYS A 129 -11.21 8.90 -21.60
C LYS A 129 -10.59 8.42 -20.28
N ARG A 130 -9.33 8.76 -20.03
CA ARG A 130 -8.65 8.48 -18.75
C ARG A 130 -9.39 9.15 -17.59
N ALA A 131 -9.67 8.37 -16.55
CA ALA A 131 -10.24 8.82 -15.29
C ALA A 131 -9.15 8.91 -14.22
N PHE A 132 -9.15 10.02 -13.48
CA PHE A 132 -8.17 10.35 -12.45
C PHE A 132 -8.79 10.46 -11.05
N PHE A 133 -10.12 10.40 -10.94
CA PHE A 133 -10.88 10.55 -9.70
C PHE A 133 -12.09 9.61 -9.72
N THR A 134 -12.60 9.31 -8.53
CA THR A 134 -13.80 8.52 -8.33
C THR A 134 -15.01 9.45 -8.23
N LEU A 135 -16.09 9.13 -8.94
CA LEU A 135 -17.38 9.81 -8.80
C LEU A 135 -18.31 8.94 -7.95
N ARG A 136 -18.92 9.51 -6.90
CA ARG A 136 -20.07 8.92 -6.22
C ARG A 136 -21.33 9.32 -6.99
N LYS A 137 -22.17 8.34 -7.38
CA LYS A 137 -23.41 8.58 -8.14
C LYS A 137 -24.61 8.93 -7.25
N THR A 138 -24.54 8.65 -5.96
CA THR A 138 -25.62 8.87 -4.99
C THR A 138 -25.30 10.02 -4.05
N ASP A 139 -26.35 10.71 -3.59
CA ASP A 139 -26.27 11.77 -2.58
C ASP A 139 -26.38 11.23 -1.14
N GLU A 140 -26.50 9.92 -0.98
CA GLU A 140 -26.57 9.28 0.33
C GLU A 140 -25.20 9.33 1.02
N THR A 141 -25.18 9.93 2.22
CA THR A 141 -24.02 10.04 3.11
C THR A 141 -23.67 8.75 3.80
#